data_AF-A0A2I7KAX8-F1
#
_entry.id   AF-A0A2I7KAX8-F1
#
_cell.length_a   1.000
_cell.length_b   1.000
_cell.length_c   1.000
_cell.angle_alpha   90.00
_cell.angle_beta   90.00
_cell.angle_gamma   90.00
#
_symmetry.space_group_name_H-M   'P 1'
#
loop_
_entity.id
_entity.type
_entity.pdbx_description
1 polymer ?
#
loop_
_entity_poly.entity_id
_entity_poly.type
_entity_poly.pdbx_seq_one_letter_code
_entity_poly.pdbx_strand_id
1 'polypeptide(L)'
;MKLSHKTQWLENLPLSTLQTLMARYALRAFPAIVQRYESTTFHEDHFLKHARSLLSAVCLIAKPSEELRIAAVFAAANARQAGHDVGHSAASLAAVAAARSLVLRRGDEAKHEILSSIETLPFSDFAEQAQWDYGKISSASENPAISHSPLWTIELQHFEAARQIDTPNDRKLQKRLSFWREWYQGFLDGKPLDWELQRRVALIDDTIWDAGPETVAAEIERIEAEFLAEKLPMAETIELHPETGKFRAVPILVENASYMSALLTQIGDALEDCLGEHNGLSDRSGDVKKLNRVLTKYKDDPQNAELTLTTVAGSLRRQLIETRELPPNEDNLALLNAVEEGVRGIRANHPEVAANRDHLAQQAFKALAPEDKQVLEEALPMLTAISEPELAEEFAQDIPELINDALLPLPDGAPPLPGADAATRVFSRSSKMVPLWEKLNAAHDGKVHRIATMGLAAYAVSELLFKMVSLGLRLLGVL
;
A
#
# COMPACT_ATOMS: atom_id res chain seq x y z
N MET A 1 32.23 18.82 -26.88
CA MET A 1 32.37 19.53 -25.58
C MET A 1 33.44 18.80 -24.78
N LYS A 2 34.37 19.49 -24.11
CA LYS A 2 35.34 18.81 -23.23
C LYS A 2 34.75 18.79 -21.82
N LEU A 3 34.53 17.59 -21.27
CA LEU A 3 34.07 17.41 -19.89
C LEU A 3 34.98 18.13 -18.90
N SER A 4 34.38 18.65 -17.84
CA SER A 4 35.16 19.16 -16.71
C SER A 4 36.03 18.04 -16.14
N HIS A 5 37.20 18.38 -15.58
CA HIS A 5 38.10 17.40 -14.96
C HIS A 5 37.40 16.54 -13.88
N LYS A 6 36.29 17.03 -13.28
CA LYS A 6 35.50 16.31 -12.28
C LYS A 6 34.60 15.20 -12.85
N THR A 7 34.31 15.20 -14.16
CA THR A 7 33.35 14.28 -14.81
C THR A 7 33.95 13.42 -15.90
N GLN A 8 35.22 13.64 -16.27
CA GLN A 8 35.94 12.88 -17.30
C GLN A 8 35.97 11.36 -17.03
N TRP A 9 35.97 10.94 -15.76
CA TRP A 9 35.96 9.51 -15.40
C TRP A 9 34.68 8.77 -15.84
N LEU A 10 33.57 9.50 -16.05
CA LEU A 10 32.30 8.94 -16.52
C LEU A 10 32.39 8.42 -17.98
N GLU A 11 33.32 8.95 -18.78
CA GLU A 11 33.50 8.56 -20.18
C GLU A 11 33.89 7.09 -20.35
N ASN A 12 34.41 6.43 -19.31
CA ASN A 12 34.86 5.05 -19.39
C ASN A 12 33.88 4.05 -18.77
N LEU A 13 32.75 4.52 -18.23
CA LEU A 13 31.78 3.66 -17.57
C LEU A 13 30.89 2.92 -18.59
N PRO A 14 30.40 1.71 -18.22
CA PRO A 14 29.34 1.04 -18.95
C PRO A 14 28.07 1.90 -19.01
N LEU A 15 27.31 1.78 -20.11
CA LEU A 15 26.10 2.56 -20.31
C LEU A 15 25.05 2.31 -19.21
N SER A 16 24.87 1.06 -18.77
CA SER A 16 23.93 0.72 -17.70
C SER A 16 24.27 1.42 -16.38
N THR A 17 25.56 1.52 -16.04
CA THR A 17 26.04 2.28 -14.88
C THR A 17 25.72 3.75 -15.02
N LEU A 18 25.97 4.35 -16.20
CA LEU A 18 25.66 5.75 -16.47
C LEU A 18 24.16 6.04 -16.37
N GLN A 19 23.32 5.14 -16.89
CA GLN A 19 21.86 5.24 -16.80
C GLN A 19 21.39 5.23 -15.34
N THR A 20 21.91 4.30 -14.52
CA THR A 20 21.62 4.25 -13.08
C THR A 20 22.05 5.52 -12.35
N LEU A 21 23.27 6.02 -12.61
CA LEU A 21 23.76 7.26 -12.02
C LEU A 21 22.90 8.47 -12.43
N MET A 22 22.50 8.53 -13.70
CA MET A 22 21.64 9.59 -14.22
C MET A 22 20.25 9.57 -13.58
N ALA A 23 19.65 8.39 -13.38
CA ALA A 23 18.36 8.26 -12.71
C ALA A 23 18.43 8.69 -11.24
N ARG A 24 19.47 8.28 -10.49
CA ARG A 24 19.68 8.74 -9.10
C ARG A 24 19.91 10.25 -9.04
N TYR A 25 20.60 10.80 -10.03
CA TYR A 25 20.76 12.24 -10.11
C TYR A 25 19.45 12.98 -10.35
N ALA A 26 18.65 12.49 -11.30
CA ALA A 26 17.34 13.06 -11.57
C ALA A 26 16.42 12.98 -10.34
N LEU A 27 16.49 11.90 -9.56
CA LEU A 27 15.84 11.81 -8.25
C LEU A 27 16.34 12.91 -7.30
N ARG A 28 17.64 13.14 -7.18
CA ARG A 28 18.19 14.22 -6.32
C ARG A 28 17.72 15.62 -6.72
N ALA A 29 17.51 15.81 -8.02
CA ALA A 29 17.01 17.07 -8.56
C ALA A 29 15.47 17.18 -8.49
N PHE A 30 14.75 16.11 -8.17
CA PHE A 30 13.30 16.02 -8.28
C PHE A 30 12.54 17.13 -7.53
N PRO A 31 12.91 17.52 -6.29
CA PRO A 31 12.20 18.59 -5.58
C PRO A 31 12.29 19.96 -6.28
N ALA A 32 13.35 20.22 -7.04
CA ALA A 32 13.46 21.44 -7.84
C ALA A 32 12.53 21.45 -9.06
N ILE A 33 11.96 20.30 -9.43
CA ILE A 33 10.82 20.24 -10.36
C ILE A 33 9.60 20.82 -9.65
N VAL A 34 9.34 20.43 -8.40
CA VAL A 34 8.16 20.85 -7.61
C VAL A 34 8.19 22.35 -7.23
N GLN A 35 9.34 22.85 -6.77
CA GLN A 35 9.46 24.19 -6.14
C GLN A 35 9.18 25.40 -7.06
N ARG A 36 9.11 25.20 -8.38
CA ARG A 36 8.83 26.28 -9.33
C ARG A 36 7.34 26.49 -9.61
N TYR A 37 6.47 25.72 -8.97
CA TYR A 37 5.08 25.60 -9.37
C TYR A 37 4.14 26.22 -8.33
N GLU A 38 3.96 27.55 -8.43
CA GLU A 38 2.92 28.28 -7.71
C GLU A 38 1.53 27.90 -8.27
N SER A 39 0.83 26.98 -7.61
CA SER A 39 -0.63 26.73 -7.57
C SER A 39 -1.51 26.75 -8.85
N THR A 40 -0.98 26.90 -10.06
CA THR A 40 -1.80 26.84 -11.29
C THR A 40 -1.86 25.42 -11.86
N THR A 41 -3.02 25.05 -12.43
CA THR A 41 -3.24 23.74 -13.07
C THR A 41 -2.26 23.45 -14.21
N PHE A 42 -1.78 24.49 -14.90
CA PHE A 42 -0.74 24.39 -15.93
C PHE A 42 0.55 23.81 -15.34
N HIS A 43 0.97 24.29 -14.18
CA HIS A 43 2.21 23.85 -13.55
C HIS A 43 2.18 22.40 -13.04
N GLU A 44 1.01 21.91 -12.62
CA GLU A 44 0.83 20.52 -12.21
C GLU A 44 1.01 19.53 -13.37
N ASP A 45 0.47 19.84 -14.56
CA ASP A 45 0.62 18.99 -15.74
C ASP A 45 2.09 18.85 -16.16
N HIS A 46 2.84 19.95 -16.13
CA HIS A 46 4.28 19.93 -16.38
C HIS A 46 5.04 19.08 -15.35
N PHE A 47 4.71 19.21 -14.06
CA PHE A 47 5.28 18.37 -13.02
C PHE A 47 5.04 16.88 -13.30
N LEU A 48 3.78 16.49 -13.57
CA LEU A 48 3.41 15.09 -13.79
C LEU A 48 4.12 14.46 -14.98
N LYS A 49 4.30 15.20 -16.09
CA LYS A 49 5.05 14.71 -17.24
C LYS A 49 6.49 14.34 -16.88
N HIS A 50 7.18 15.20 -16.10
CA HIS A 50 8.54 14.93 -15.65
C HIS A 50 8.59 13.83 -14.59
N ALA A 51 7.63 13.80 -13.66
CA ALA A 51 7.51 12.78 -12.63
C ALA A 51 7.30 11.40 -13.24
N ARG A 52 6.39 11.26 -14.21
CA ARG A 52 6.17 10.02 -14.96
C ARG A 52 7.41 9.60 -15.73
N SER A 53 8.10 10.54 -16.39
CA SER A 53 9.35 10.25 -17.12
C SER A 53 10.39 9.63 -16.18
N LEU A 54 10.58 10.23 -15.00
CA LEU A 54 11.53 9.73 -14.01
C LEU A 54 11.09 8.41 -13.39
N LEU A 55 9.81 8.28 -13.00
CA LEU A 55 9.22 7.03 -12.50
C LEU A 55 9.45 5.87 -13.47
N SER A 56 9.13 6.08 -14.75
CA SER A 56 9.29 5.07 -15.79
C SER A 56 10.75 4.67 -15.98
N ALA A 57 11.67 5.64 -15.96
CA ALA A 57 13.11 5.38 -16.05
C ALA A 57 13.60 4.53 -14.88
N VAL A 58 13.20 4.87 -13.65
CA VAL A 58 13.62 4.15 -12.44
C VAL A 58 13.02 2.74 -12.41
N CYS A 59 11.74 2.59 -12.78
CA CYS A 59 11.10 1.26 -12.93
C CYS A 59 11.82 0.40 -13.98
N LEU A 60 12.16 0.97 -15.13
CA LEU A 60 12.84 0.25 -16.21
C LEU A 60 14.24 -0.20 -15.81
N ILE A 61 14.97 0.58 -15.00
CA ILE A 61 16.28 0.18 -14.45
C ILE A 61 16.12 -0.97 -13.45
N ALA A 62 15.11 -0.91 -12.59
CA ALA A 62 14.90 -1.90 -11.53
C ALA A 62 14.33 -3.23 -12.05
N LYS A 63 13.35 -3.16 -12.96
CA LYS A 63 12.66 -4.31 -13.57
C LYS A 63 12.46 -4.08 -15.06
N PRO A 64 13.47 -4.36 -15.91
CA PRO A 64 13.36 -4.15 -17.34
C PRO A 64 12.20 -4.94 -17.96
N SER A 65 11.31 -4.25 -18.67
CA SER A 65 10.23 -4.87 -19.45
C SER A 65 9.97 -4.07 -20.73
N GLU A 66 9.39 -4.72 -21.74
CA GLU A 66 9.09 -4.06 -23.01
C GLU A 66 8.01 -2.99 -22.84
N GLU A 67 7.00 -3.26 -22.03
CA GLU A 67 5.92 -2.33 -21.72
C GLU A 67 6.46 -1.07 -21.04
N LEU A 68 7.35 -1.24 -20.05
CA LEU A 68 8.01 -0.12 -19.37
C LEU A 68 8.92 0.66 -20.31
N ARG A 69 9.58 -0.01 -21.27
CA ARG A 69 10.39 0.66 -22.29
C ARG A 69 9.52 1.57 -23.16
N ILE A 70 8.36 1.07 -23.61
CA ILE A 70 7.41 1.84 -24.41
C ILE A 70 6.88 3.04 -23.60
N ALA A 71 6.43 2.82 -22.36
CA ALA A 71 5.96 3.89 -21.48
C ALA A 71 7.04 4.95 -21.22
N ALA A 72 8.29 4.53 -20.99
CA ALA A 72 9.42 5.44 -20.80
C ALA A 72 9.72 6.28 -22.05
N VAL A 73 9.55 5.75 -23.27
CA VAL A 73 9.68 6.53 -24.51
C VAL A 73 8.66 7.67 -24.54
N PHE A 74 7.38 7.35 -24.34
CA PHE A 74 6.30 8.33 -24.41
C PHE A 74 6.41 9.37 -23.30
N ALA A 75 6.66 8.94 -22.06
CA ALA A 75 6.84 9.84 -20.93
C ALA A 75 8.04 10.80 -21.14
N ALA A 76 9.15 10.32 -21.69
CA ALA A 76 10.31 11.13 -21.98
C ALA A 76 10.06 12.17 -23.10
N ALA A 77 9.30 11.78 -24.13
CA ALA A 77 8.91 12.69 -25.21
C ALA A 77 7.99 13.81 -24.69
N ASN A 78 6.98 13.46 -23.89
CA ASN A 78 6.04 14.41 -23.30
C ASN A 78 6.72 15.38 -22.33
N ALA A 79 7.61 14.87 -21.46
CA ALA A 79 8.39 15.71 -20.56
C ALA A 79 9.31 16.67 -21.32
N ARG A 80 9.95 16.21 -22.41
CA ARG A 80 10.79 17.08 -23.25
C ARG A 80 9.99 18.21 -23.89
N GLN A 81 8.85 17.90 -24.47
CA GLN A 81 7.98 18.90 -25.09
C GLN A 81 7.55 19.95 -24.04
N ALA A 82 7.09 19.49 -22.87
CA ALA A 82 6.72 20.34 -21.76
C ALA A 82 7.87 21.25 -21.28
N GLY A 83 9.11 20.77 -21.31
CA GLY A 83 10.27 21.57 -20.92
C GLY A 83 10.67 22.67 -21.93
N HIS A 84 10.34 22.50 -23.21
CA HIS A 84 10.56 23.55 -24.22
C HIS A 84 9.65 24.78 -23.98
N ASP A 85 8.46 24.57 -23.42
CA ASP A 85 7.45 25.62 -23.26
C ASP A 85 7.69 26.52 -22.03
N VAL A 86 8.39 26.03 -21.00
CA VAL A 86 8.54 26.71 -19.70
C VAL A 86 9.98 27.14 -19.39
N GLY A 87 10.94 26.79 -20.27
CA GLY A 87 12.36 26.98 -20.00
C GLY A 87 12.85 25.93 -19.01
N HIS A 88 13.65 24.97 -19.49
CA HIS A 88 14.06 23.83 -18.70
C HIS A 88 14.73 24.22 -17.37
N SER A 89 14.22 23.69 -16.25
CA SER A 89 15.05 23.58 -15.05
C SER A 89 16.09 22.48 -15.28
N ALA A 90 17.25 22.60 -14.63
CA ALA A 90 18.26 21.54 -14.59
C ALA A 90 17.65 20.18 -14.19
N ALA A 91 16.75 20.18 -13.21
CA ALA A 91 16.04 18.98 -12.77
C ALA A 91 15.16 18.36 -13.86
N SER A 92 14.49 19.19 -14.66
CA SER A 92 13.67 18.75 -15.79
C SER A 92 14.52 18.07 -16.87
N LEU A 93 15.66 18.65 -17.22
CA LEU A 93 16.63 18.05 -18.15
C LEU A 93 17.14 16.72 -17.62
N ALA A 94 17.42 16.63 -16.32
CA ALA A 94 17.90 15.41 -15.72
C ALA A 94 16.88 14.27 -15.82
N ALA A 95 15.61 14.54 -15.50
CA ALA A 95 14.53 13.56 -15.60
C ALA A 95 14.30 13.07 -17.04
N VAL A 96 14.34 13.99 -18.02
CA VAL A 96 14.23 13.66 -19.44
C VAL A 96 15.42 12.83 -19.90
N ALA A 97 16.65 13.23 -19.55
CA ALA A 97 17.86 12.53 -19.95
C ALA A 97 17.94 11.11 -19.37
N ALA A 98 17.53 10.93 -18.10
CA ALA A 98 17.45 9.62 -17.48
C ALA A 98 16.55 8.67 -18.29
N ALA A 99 15.34 9.08 -18.63
CA ALA A 99 14.40 8.27 -19.41
C ALA A 99 14.85 8.07 -20.87
N ARG A 100 15.27 9.15 -21.56
CA ARG A 100 15.70 9.07 -22.96
C ARG A 100 16.91 8.15 -23.14
N SER A 101 17.86 8.21 -22.22
CA SER A 101 19.07 7.38 -22.30
C SER A 101 18.77 5.87 -22.26
N LEU A 102 17.66 5.46 -21.66
CA LEU A 102 17.23 4.05 -21.57
C LEU A 102 16.56 3.54 -22.85
N VAL A 103 16.02 4.44 -23.67
CA VAL A 103 15.21 4.09 -24.84
C VAL A 103 15.91 4.37 -26.17
N LEU A 104 17.05 5.08 -26.14
CA LEU A 104 17.88 5.31 -27.31
C LEU A 104 18.50 4.00 -27.82
N ARG A 105 18.32 3.73 -29.12
CA ARG A 105 18.78 2.49 -29.76
C ARG A 105 20.30 2.40 -29.88
N ARG A 106 21.00 3.53 -29.83
CA ARG A 106 22.47 3.61 -29.95
C ARG A 106 23.07 4.03 -28.61
N GLY A 107 23.97 3.20 -28.09
CA GLY A 107 24.62 3.46 -26.80
C GLY A 107 25.43 4.75 -26.75
N ASP A 108 26.05 5.15 -27.86
CA ASP A 108 26.81 6.40 -27.94
C ASP A 108 25.93 7.65 -27.83
N GLU A 109 24.73 7.61 -28.43
CA GLU A 109 23.75 8.70 -28.33
C GLU A 109 23.23 8.81 -26.89
N ALA A 110 22.93 7.67 -26.25
CA ALA A 110 22.51 7.63 -24.85
C ALA A 110 23.59 8.18 -23.91
N LYS A 111 24.84 7.80 -24.14
CA LYS A 111 25.99 8.28 -23.37
C LYS A 111 26.21 9.77 -23.55
N HIS A 112 26.10 10.27 -24.78
CA HIS A 112 26.22 11.70 -25.06
C HIS A 112 25.13 12.52 -24.35
N GLU A 113 23.88 12.06 -24.40
CA GLU A 113 22.76 12.72 -23.70
C GLU A 113 23.00 12.80 -22.18
N ILE A 114 23.44 11.71 -21.56
CA ILE A 114 23.76 11.68 -20.12
C ILE A 114 24.88 12.67 -19.78
N LEU A 115 26.00 12.60 -20.49
CA LEU A 115 27.18 13.42 -20.21
C LEU A 115 26.89 14.91 -20.43
N SER A 116 26.24 15.25 -21.55
CA SER A 116 25.84 16.63 -21.83
C SER A 116 24.86 17.15 -20.79
N SER A 117 23.93 16.32 -20.31
CA SER A 117 23.00 16.72 -19.27
C SER A 117 23.77 17.04 -18.00
N ILE A 118 24.62 16.12 -17.52
CA ILE A 118 25.44 16.29 -16.31
C ILE A 118 26.21 17.61 -16.29
N GLU A 119 26.77 18.04 -17.42
CA GLU A 119 27.52 19.30 -17.53
C GLU A 119 26.67 20.56 -17.35
N THR A 120 25.38 20.50 -17.68
CA THR A 120 24.46 21.66 -17.62
C THR A 120 23.86 21.87 -16.24
N LEU A 121 24.14 20.98 -15.29
CA LEU A 121 23.41 20.92 -14.02
C LEU A 121 24.19 21.69 -12.92
N PRO A 122 23.50 22.44 -12.04
CA PRO A 122 24.11 23.40 -11.12
C PRO A 122 24.68 22.77 -9.83
N PHE A 123 24.64 21.44 -9.68
CA PHE A 123 24.99 20.78 -8.42
C PHE A 123 26.49 20.47 -8.34
N SER A 124 27.22 21.25 -7.53
CA SER A 124 28.67 21.13 -7.32
C SER A 124 29.11 19.76 -6.80
N ASP A 125 28.22 19.09 -6.06
CA ASP A 125 28.52 17.88 -5.29
C ASP A 125 28.08 16.61 -6.02
N PHE A 126 27.57 16.75 -7.25
CA PHE A 126 27.20 15.61 -8.10
C PHE A 126 28.34 14.60 -8.21
N ALA A 127 29.54 15.09 -8.48
CA ALA A 127 30.70 14.23 -8.73
C ALA A 127 31.03 13.35 -7.51
N GLU A 128 30.90 13.89 -6.29
CA GLU A 128 31.18 13.17 -5.05
C GLU A 128 30.12 12.09 -4.80
N GLN A 129 28.85 12.45 -4.91
CA GLN A 129 27.76 11.50 -4.71
C GLN A 129 27.69 10.43 -5.82
N ALA A 130 28.01 10.78 -7.07
CA ALA A 130 28.09 9.85 -8.19
C ALA A 130 29.26 8.86 -8.01
N GLN A 131 30.40 9.29 -7.46
CA GLN A 131 31.50 8.40 -7.11
C GLN A 131 31.10 7.41 -6.01
N TRP A 132 30.36 7.87 -5.00
CA TRP A 132 29.81 6.98 -3.97
C TRP A 132 28.84 5.95 -4.56
N ASP A 133 27.88 6.41 -5.36
CA ASP A 133 26.91 5.53 -6.04
C ASP A 133 27.65 4.51 -6.92
N TYR A 134 28.67 4.94 -7.67
CA TYR A 134 29.50 4.06 -8.48
C TYR A 134 30.24 3.01 -7.64
N GLY A 135 30.80 3.39 -6.50
CA GLY A 135 31.42 2.46 -5.55
C GLY A 135 30.45 1.36 -5.10
N LYS A 136 29.19 1.72 -4.83
CA LYS A 136 28.13 0.75 -4.49
C LYS A 136 27.76 -0.14 -5.66
N ILE A 137 27.51 0.43 -6.84
CA ILE A 137 27.16 -0.33 -8.05
C ILE A 137 28.26 -1.32 -8.41
N SER A 138 29.53 -0.90 -8.37
CA SER A 138 30.68 -1.74 -8.71
C SER A 138 30.96 -2.84 -7.68
N SER A 139 30.58 -2.63 -6.41
CA SER A 139 30.72 -3.63 -5.33
C SER A 139 29.58 -4.65 -5.28
N ALA A 140 28.44 -4.36 -5.90
CA ALA A 140 27.28 -5.24 -5.89
C ALA A 140 27.35 -6.23 -7.06
N SER A 141 27.13 -7.51 -6.78
CA SER A 141 27.04 -8.54 -7.83
C SER A 141 25.80 -8.38 -8.72
N GLU A 142 24.81 -7.60 -8.27
CA GLU A 142 23.59 -7.28 -9.00
C GLU A 142 23.25 -5.78 -8.84
N ASN A 143 22.75 -5.16 -9.91
CA ASN A 143 22.37 -3.73 -9.98
C ASN A 143 21.25 -3.25 -9.00
N PRO A 144 20.33 -4.09 -8.44
CA PRO A 144 19.25 -3.59 -7.58
C PRO A 144 19.70 -3.16 -6.17
N ALA A 145 20.95 -3.39 -5.77
CA ALA A 145 21.42 -2.98 -4.43
C ALA A 145 21.41 -1.46 -4.21
N ILE A 146 21.58 -0.67 -5.28
CA ILE A 146 21.66 0.79 -5.16
C ILE A 146 20.30 1.43 -4.91
N SER A 147 19.20 0.82 -5.38
CA SER A 147 17.85 1.37 -5.12
C SER A 147 17.46 1.28 -3.65
N HIS A 148 18.08 0.37 -2.88
CA HIS A 148 17.92 0.26 -1.43
C HIS A 148 18.95 1.06 -0.62
N SER A 149 19.75 1.89 -1.30
CA SER A 149 20.65 2.82 -0.65
C SER A 149 20.02 4.21 -0.58
N PRO A 150 20.08 4.89 0.58
CA PRO A 150 19.62 6.26 0.73
C PRO A 150 20.12 7.15 -0.40
N LEU A 151 19.25 8.04 -0.89
CA LEU A 151 19.59 8.90 -2.02
C LEU A 151 20.80 9.81 -1.72
N TRP A 152 20.99 10.17 -0.45
CA TRP A 152 22.06 11.03 0.01
C TRP A 152 22.86 10.34 1.11
N THR A 153 24.19 10.44 1.04
CA THR A 153 25.09 9.76 1.99
C THR A 153 25.96 10.71 2.80
N ILE A 154 25.90 11.99 2.48
CA ILE A 154 26.60 13.07 3.18
C ILE A 154 25.56 13.87 3.97
N GLU A 155 25.93 14.31 5.17
CA GLU A 155 25.08 15.19 5.98
C GLU A 155 24.95 16.55 5.28
N LEU A 156 23.77 16.78 4.70
CA LEU A 156 23.49 17.90 3.79
C LEU A 156 23.21 19.19 4.55
N GLN A 157 24.25 19.85 5.07
CA GLN A 157 24.10 21.18 5.69
C GLN A 157 23.67 22.29 4.69
N HIS A 158 23.68 22.02 3.38
CA HIS A 158 23.47 23.03 2.32
C HIS A 158 22.19 22.82 1.48
N PHE A 159 21.32 21.86 1.84
CA PHE A 159 20.27 21.35 0.94
C PHE A 159 18.88 21.26 1.58
N GLU A 160 18.63 21.97 2.70
CA GLU A 160 17.33 21.94 3.38
C GLU A 160 16.15 22.27 2.45
N ALA A 161 16.34 23.15 1.47
CA ALA A 161 15.34 23.43 0.44
C ALA A 161 15.06 22.23 -0.50
N ALA A 162 16.03 21.38 -0.81
CA ALA A 162 15.86 20.28 -1.78
C ALA A 162 15.61 18.91 -1.14
N ARG A 163 15.27 18.88 0.17
CA ARG A 163 14.90 17.64 0.87
C ARG A 163 13.41 17.33 0.82
N GLN A 164 12.55 18.32 0.67
CA GLN A 164 11.11 18.12 0.76
C GLN A 164 10.42 18.63 -0.49
N ILE A 165 9.50 17.83 -0.99
CA ILE A 165 8.41 18.32 -1.82
C ILE A 165 7.58 19.17 -0.87
N ASP A 166 7.65 20.50 -1.01
CA ASP A 166 6.91 21.43 -0.15
C ASP A 166 5.46 21.00 -0.09
N THR A 167 4.92 20.88 1.12
CA THR A 167 3.52 20.52 1.32
C THR A 167 2.69 21.78 1.04
N PRO A 168 1.92 21.84 -0.06
CA PRO A 168 1.16 23.04 -0.36
C PRO A 168 0.10 23.26 0.71
N ASN A 169 -0.28 24.50 1.02
CA ASN A 169 -1.38 24.73 1.97
C ASN A 169 -2.75 24.26 1.42
N ASP A 170 -2.86 24.10 0.09
CA ASP A 170 -4.07 23.60 -0.56
C ASP A 170 -4.22 22.08 -0.38
N ARG A 171 -5.27 21.67 0.34
CA ARG A 171 -5.61 20.26 0.62
C ARG A 171 -5.82 19.42 -0.65
N LYS A 172 -6.40 19.98 -1.73
CA LYS A 172 -6.58 19.25 -2.99
C LYS A 172 -5.24 18.99 -3.66
N LEU A 173 -4.32 19.95 -3.60
CA LEU A 173 -2.99 19.79 -4.16
C LEU A 173 -2.15 18.82 -3.31
N GLN A 174 -2.24 18.89 -1.98
CA GLN A 174 -1.62 17.89 -1.09
C GLN A 174 -2.06 16.48 -1.45
N LYS A 175 -3.37 16.28 -1.66
CA LYS A 175 -3.93 14.99 -2.05
C LYS A 175 -3.38 14.50 -3.38
N ARG A 176 -3.33 15.34 -4.42
CA ARG A 176 -2.79 14.97 -5.75
C ARG A 176 -1.28 14.69 -5.74
N LEU A 177 -0.56 15.23 -4.76
CA LEU A 177 0.89 15.05 -4.62
C LEU A 177 1.29 13.97 -3.60
N SER A 178 0.34 13.33 -2.90
CA SER A 178 0.63 12.38 -1.82
C SER A 178 1.49 11.20 -2.31
N PHE A 179 1.08 10.54 -3.40
CA PHE A 179 1.84 9.44 -4.00
C PHE A 179 3.29 9.86 -4.32
N TRP A 180 3.47 11.02 -4.95
CA TRP A 180 4.80 11.50 -5.35
C TRP A 180 5.70 11.84 -4.16
N ARG A 181 5.10 12.31 -3.06
CA ARG A 181 5.80 12.54 -1.79
C ARG A 181 6.30 11.25 -1.18
N GLU A 182 5.43 10.26 -1.01
CA GLU A 182 5.82 8.95 -0.47
C GLU A 182 6.83 8.26 -1.40
N TRP A 183 6.60 8.33 -2.71
CA TRP A 183 7.51 7.81 -3.72
C TRP A 183 8.93 8.39 -3.60
N TYR A 184 9.05 9.72 -3.53
CA TYR A 184 10.34 10.38 -3.39
C TYR A 184 10.98 10.12 -2.01
N GLN A 185 10.18 10.14 -0.95
CA GLN A 185 10.63 9.85 0.41
C GLN A 185 11.22 8.44 0.51
N GLY A 186 10.59 7.45 -0.13
CA GLY A 186 11.14 6.11 -0.22
C GLY A 186 12.55 6.06 -0.81
N PHE A 187 12.85 6.84 -1.85
CA PHE A 187 14.22 6.94 -2.38
C PHE A 187 15.18 7.66 -1.41
N LEU A 188 14.74 8.72 -0.73
CA LEU A 188 15.54 9.40 0.28
C LEU A 188 16.00 8.43 1.37
N ASP A 189 15.09 7.57 1.82
CA ASP A 189 15.33 6.61 2.92
C ASP A 189 16.01 5.31 2.47
N GLY A 190 16.19 5.10 1.15
CA GLY A 190 16.67 3.83 0.60
C GLY A 190 15.66 2.70 0.73
N LYS A 191 14.38 3.04 0.82
CA LYS A 191 13.23 2.13 0.90
C LYS A 191 12.21 2.53 -0.18
N PRO A 192 12.53 2.33 -1.47
CA PRO A 192 11.59 2.67 -2.53
C PRO A 192 10.29 1.90 -2.34
N LEU A 193 9.19 2.48 -2.81
CA LEU A 193 7.87 1.84 -2.79
C LEU A 193 7.90 0.47 -3.47
N ASP A 194 6.89 -0.37 -3.24
CA ASP A 194 6.78 -1.66 -3.94
C ASP A 194 6.89 -1.47 -5.47
N TRP A 195 7.81 -2.22 -6.08
CA TRP A 195 8.11 -2.08 -7.50
C TRP A 195 6.94 -2.42 -8.42
N GLU A 196 6.05 -3.32 -8.00
CA GLU A 196 4.85 -3.63 -8.78
C GLU A 196 3.85 -2.47 -8.71
N LEU A 197 3.68 -1.82 -7.56
CA LEU A 197 2.86 -0.61 -7.45
C LEU A 197 3.42 0.51 -8.35
N GLN A 198 4.72 0.78 -8.26
CA GLN A 198 5.38 1.78 -9.10
C GLN A 198 5.24 1.46 -10.59
N ARG A 199 5.38 0.17 -10.97
CA ARG A 199 5.20 -0.29 -12.35
C ARG A 199 3.77 -0.02 -12.84
N ARG A 200 2.74 -0.33 -12.06
CA ARG A 200 1.34 -0.09 -12.45
C ARG A 200 1.08 1.39 -12.69
N VAL A 201 1.59 2.26 -11.82
CA VAL A 201 1.48 3.72 -12.00
C VAL A 201 2.23 4.20 -13.25
N ALA A 202 3.44 3.68 -13.50
CA ALA A 202 4.20 4.04 -14.71
C ALA A 202 3.47 3.64 -16.01
N LEU A 203 2.71 2.55 -15.97
CA LEU A 203 1.97 1.97 -17.08
C LEU A 203 0.53 2.49 -17.23
N ILE A 204 0.12 3.49 -16.45
CA ILE A 204 -1.14 4.21 -16.68
C ILE A 204 -1.18 4.68 -18.14
N ASP A 205 -2.33 4.49 -18.79
CA ASP A 205 -2.55 4.81 -20.20
C ASP A 205 -2.31 6.31 -20.51
N ASP A 206 -1.71 6.59 -21.66
CA ASP A 206 -1.38 7.96 -22.08
C ASP A 206 -2.61 8.88 -22.12
N THR A 207 -3.78 8.36 -22.46
CA THR A 207 -5.02 9.15 -22.48
C THR A 207 -5.42 9.66 -21.10
N ILE A 208 -5.10 8.92 -20.03
CA ILE A 208 -5.32 9.36 -18.65
C ILE A 208 -4.30 10.43 -18.25
N TRP A 209 -3.04 10.28 -18.66
CA TRP A 209 -2.02 11.32 -18.45
C TRP A 209 -2.36 12.62 -19.14
N ASP A 210 -2.88 12.55 -20.38
CA ASP A 210 -3.27 13.72 -21.16
C ASP A 210 -4.60 14.35 -20.68
N ALA A 211 -5.40 13.62 -19.89
CA ALA A 211 -6.63 14.14 -19.28
C ALA A 211 -6.37 15.07 -18.08
N GLY A 212 -5.11 15.18 -17.63
CA GLY A 212 -4.66 16.15 -16.65
C GLY A 212 -4.56 15.64 -15.20
N PRO A 213 -4.09 16.51 -14.28
CA PRO A 213 -3.63 16.09 -12.95
C PRO A 213 -4.68 15.44 -12.05
N GLU A 214 -5.93 15.89 -12.15
CA GLU A 214 -7.04 15.34 -11.36
C GLU A 214 -7.35 13.90 -11.77
N THR A 215 -7.37 13.63 -13.08
CA THR A 215 -7.64 12.30 -13.63
C THR A 215 -6.51 11.33 -13.32
N VAL A 216 -5.26 11.78 -13.44
CA VAL A 216 -4.08 10.97 -13.07
C VAL A 216 -4.09 10.62 -11.59
N ALA A 217 -4.35 11.59 -10.72
CA ALA A 217 -4.40 11.33 -9.28
C ALA A 217 -5.50 10.30 -8.95
N ALA A 218 -6.71 10.45 -9.49
CA ALA A 218 -7.79 9.49 -9.29
C ALA A 218 -7.42 8.07 -9.77
N GLU A 219 -6.73 7.95 -10.90
CA GLU A 219 -6.28 6.65 -11.40
C GLU A 219 -5.19 6.02 -10.51
N ILE A 220 -4.29 6.83 -9.93
CA ILE A 220 -3.33 6.35 -8.93
C ILE A 220 -4.07 5.84 -7.68
N GLU A 221 -5.08 6.57 -7.19
CA GLU A 221 -5.90 6.14 -6.04
C GLU A 221 -6.59 4.81 -6.32
N ARG A 222 -7.13 4.63 -7.53
CA ARG A 222 -7.73 3.37 -7.97
C ARG A 222 -6.71 2.23 -7.97
N ILE A 223 -5.51 2.46 -8.50
CA ILE A 223 -4.43 1.47 -8.53
C ILE A 223 -3.99 1.10 -7.10
N GLU A 224 -3.84 2.07 -6.20
CA GLU A 224 -3.50 1.83 -4.81
C GLU A 224 -4.56 0.99 -4.08
N ALA A 225 -5.84 1.28 -4.32
CA ALA A 225 -6.95 0.52 -3.74
C ALA A 225 -6.97 -0.93 -4.25
N GLU A 226 -6.83 -1.13 -5.56
CA GLU A 226 -6.77 -2.47 -6.17
C GLU A 226 -5.56 -3.25 -5.65
N PHE A 227 -4.39 -2.60 -5.61
CA PHE A 227 -3.17 -3.21 -5.09
C PHE A 227 -3.33 -3.65 -3.63
N LEU A 228 -3.93 -2.82 -2.78
CA LEU A 228 -4.19 -3.18 -1.39
C LEU A 228 -5.20 -4.33 -1.26
N ALA A 229 -6.26 -4.33 -2.07
CA ALA A 229 -7.26 -5.41 -2.09
C ALA A 229 -6.64 -6.75 -2.50
N GLU A 230 -5.71 -6.74 -3.47
CA GLU A 230 -4.97 -7.93 -3.89
C GLU A 230 -4.03 -8.44 -2.79
N LYS A 231 -3.37 -7.53 -2.08
CA LYS A 231 -2.51 -7.89 -0.93
C LYS A 231 -3.32 -8.42 0.24
N LEU A 232 -4.54 -7.95 0.46
CA LEU A 232 -5.37 -8.39 1.58
C LEU A 232 -6.57 -9.18 1.05
N PRO A 233 -6.36 -10.38 0.48
CA PRO A 233 -7.46 -11.10 -0.14
C PRO A 233 -8.42 -11.62 0.93
N MET A 234 -9.71 -11.52 0.63
CA MET A 234 -10.81 -12.01 1.46
C MET A 234 -11.82 -12.72 0.57
N ALA A 235 -12.30 -13.89 1.01
CA ALA A 235 -13.34 -14.68 0.32
C ALA A 235 -14.73 -14.07 0.54
N GLU A 236 -14.86 -12.79 0.18
CA GLU A 236 -16.09 -12.00 0.22
C GLU A 236 -16.03 -10.96 -0.90
N THR A 237 -17.21 -10.52 -1.32
CA THR A 237 -17.38 -9.35 -2.18
C THR A 237 -17.98 -8.20 -1.39
N ILE A 238 -17.62 -6.97 -1.74
CA ILE A 238 -18.32 -5.79 -1.23
C ILE A 238 -19.30 -5.35 -2.30
N GLU A 239 -20.54 -5.08 -1.88
CA GLU A 239 -21.60 -4.63 -2.75
C GLU A 239 -22.26 -3.36 -2.20
N LEU A 240 -22.79 -2.54 -3.12
CA LEU A 240 -23.64 -1.41 -2.75
C LEU A 240 -25.10 -1.87 -2.77
N HIS A 241 -25.78 -1.78 -1.65
CA HIS A 241 -27.19 -2.13 -1.56
C HIS A 241 -28.04 -1.06 -2.28
N PRO A 242 -28.84 -1.41 -3.32
CA PRO A 242 -29.47 -0.42 -4.19
C PRO A 242 -30.46 0.51 -3.49
N GLU A 243 -31.18 0.01 -2.49
CA GLU A 243 -32.26 0.77 -1.84
C GLU A 243 -31.76 1.72 -0.74
N THR A 244 -30.70 1.30 -0.05
CA THR A 244 -30.14 2.00 1.12
C THR A 244 -28.88 2.77 0.75
N GLY A 245 -28.28 2.52 -0.41
CA GLY A 245 -27.02 3.13 -0.82
C GLY A 245 -25.84 2.77 0.09
N LYS A 246 -25.97 1.72 0.91
CA LYS A 246 -24.96 1.33 1.90
C LYS A 246 -24.14 0.14 1.43
N PHE A 247 -22.92 0.05 1.94
CA PHE A 247 -22.05 -1.08 1.66
C PHE A 247 -22.43 -2.29 2.50
N ARG A 248 -22.39 -3.48 1.89
CA ARG A 248 -22.48 -4.77 2.59
C ARG A 248 -21.37 -5.70 2.14
N ALA A 249 -20.90 -6.54 3.06
CA ALA A 249 -20.03 -7.66 2.74
C ALA A 249 -20.89 -8.89 2.42
N VAL A 250 -20.58 -9.57 1.32
CA VAL A 250 -21.27 -10.80 0.90
C VAL A 250 -20.22 -11.90 0.85
N PRO A 251 -20.23 -12.83 1.82
CA PRO A 251 -19.30 -13.95 1.85
C PRO A 251 -19.45 -14.87 0.64
N ILE A 252 -18.33 -15.43 0.18
CA ILE A 252 -18.35 -16.52 -0.79
C ILE A 252 -18.71 -17.79 -0.03
N LEU A 253 -19.85 -18.38 -0.39
CA LEU A 253 -20.41 -19.52 0.35
C LEU A 253 -19.62 -20.80 0.11
N VAL A 254 -19.63 -21.68 1.12
CA VAL A 254 -19.02 -23.02 1.04
C VAL A 254 -19.88 -23.94 0.19
N GLU A 255 -19.24 -24.74 -0.67
CA GLU A 255 -19.94 -25.79 -1.43
C GLU A 255 -20.54 -26.88 -0.51
N ASN A 256 -19.91 -27.13 0.65
CA ASN A 256 -20.33 -28.15 1.63
C ASN A 256 -20.77 -27.53 2.97
N ALA A 257 -21.91 -26.83 2.94
CA ALA A 257 -22.49 -26.19 4.12
C ALA A 257 -22.77 -27.17 5.29
N SER A 258 -23.10 -28.43 4.99
CA SER A 258 -23.32 -29.46 6.03
C SER A 258 -22.06 -29.77 6.83
N TYR A 259 -20.90 -29.80 6.19
CA TYR A 259 -19.64 -30.05 6.87
C TYR A 259 -19.24 -28.89 7.77
N MET A 260 -19.41 -27.65 7.28
CA MET A 260 -19.24 -26.44 8.10
C MET A 260 -20.13 -26.46 9.34
N SER A 261 -21.42 -26.75 9.16
CA SER A 261 -22.35 -26.84 10.30
C SER A 261 -21.89 -27.89 11.32
N ALA A 262 -21.38 -29.05 10.88
CA ALA A 262 -20.90 -30.08 11.79
C ALA A 262 -19.67 -29.62 12.59
N LEU A 263 -18.70 -28.95 11.95
CA LEU A 263 -17.54 -28.36 12.63
C LEU A 263 -17.96 -27.33 13.69
N LEU A 264 -18.88 -26.44 13.32
CA LEU A 264 -19.36 -25.40 14.23
C LEU A 264 -20.17 -25.99 15.38
N THR A 265 -21.01 -27.00 15.14
CA THR A 265 -21.69 -27.74 16.22
C THR A 265 -20.70 -28.34 17.19
N GLN A 266 -19.64 -29.01 16.71
CA GLN A 266 -18.63 -29.60 17.58
C GLN A 266 -17.90 -28.55 18.44
N ILE A 267 -17.63 -27.37 17.88
CA ILE A 267 -17.06 -26.25 18.64
C ILE A 267 -18.04 -25.74 19.69
N GLY A 268 -19.33 -25.64 19.35
CA GLY A 268 -20.39 -25.22 20.26
C GLY A 268 -20.54 -26.17 21.45
N ASP A 269 -20.58 -27.47 21.20
CA ASP A 269 -20.69 -28.50 22.23
C ASP A 269 -19.48 -28.45 23.18
N ALA A 270 -18.26 -28.38 22.63
CA ALA A 270 -17.04 -28.27 23.45
C ALA A 270 -16.97 -26.96 24.26
N LEU A 271 -17.52 -25.86 23.72
CA LEU A 271 -17.60 -24.59 24.44
C LEU A 271 -18.58 -24.68 25.61
N GLU A 272 -19.73 -25.35 25.42
CA GLU A 272 -20.72 -25.55 26.48
C GLU A 272 -20.14 -26.32 27.66
N ASP A 273 -19.39 -27.39 27.39
CA ASP A 273 -18.69 -28.18 28.41
C ASP A 273 -17.65 -27.31 29.17
N CYS A 274 -16.90 -26.47 28.45
CA CYS A 274 -15.93 -25.54 29.04
C CYS A 274 -16.55 -24.45 29.92
N LEU A 275 -17.82 -24.11 29.75
CA LEU A 275 -18.51 -23.09 30.56
C LEU A 275 -19.08 -23.64 31.88
N GLY A 276 -18.95 -24.95 32.11
CA GLY A 276 -19.24 -25.61 33.38
C GLY A 276 -18.31 -25.22 34.55
N GLU A 277 -18.50 -25.85 35.71
CA GLU A 277 -17.72 -25.55 36.91
C GLU A 277 -16.27 -26.08 36.81
N HIS A 278 -15.28 -25.24 37.18
CA HIS A 278 -13.84 -25.54 37.31
C HIS A 278 -12.95 -25.51 36.04
N ASN A 279 -13.43 -24.93 34.94
CA ASN A 279 -12.65 -24.83 33.69
C ASN A 279 -11.91 -23.49 33.48
N GLY A 280 -12.19 -22.47 34.30
CA GLY A 280 -11.50 -21.17 34.26
C GLY A 280 -11.94 -20.25 33.11
N LEU A 281 -12.69 -20.78 32.13
CA LEU A 281 -13.39 -20.00 31.13
C LEU A 281 -14.71 -19.45 31.69
N SER A 282 -15.13 -18.29 31.20
CA SER A 282 -16.40 -17.68 31.55
C SER A 282 -17.04 -17.05 30.32
N ASP A 283 -18.35 -16.84 30.34
CA ASP A 283 -19.08 -16.15 29.26
C ASP A 283 -18.54 -14.75 28.95
N ARG A 284 -17.83 -14.13 29.90
CA ARG A 284 -17.25 -12.80 29.74
C ARG A 284 -15.88 -12.81 29.09
N SER A 285 -15.23 -13.97 29.00
CA SER A 285 -13.90 -14.13 28.42
C SER A 285 -13.90 -13.72 26.94
N GLY A 286 -12.82 -13.05 26.51
CA GLY A 286 -12.70 -12.53 25.15
C GLY A 286 -12.80 -13.62 24.08
N ASP A 287 -12.20 -14.79 24.34
CA ASP A 287 -12.22 -15.92 23.41
C ASP A 287 -13.61 -16.56 23.31
N VAL A 288 -14.36 -16.65 24.42
CA VAL A 288 -15.75 -17.13 24.42
C VAL A 288 -16.66 -16.22 23.60
N LYS A 289 -16.50 -14.89 23.72
CA LYS A 289 -17.25 -13.93 22.89
C LYS A 289 -16.95 -14.10 21.40
N LYS A 290 -15.68 -14.35 21.05
CA LYS A 290 -15.27 -14.61 19.66
C LYS A 290 -15.88 -15.91 19.14
N LEU A 291 -15.83 -17.00 19.92
CA LEU A 291 -16.45 -18.27 19.56
C LEU A 291 -17.95 -18.15 19.36
N ASN A 292 -18.66 -17.52 20.29
CA ASN A 292 -20.10 -17.27 20.16
C ASN A 292 -20.44 -16.49 18.89
N ARG A 293 -19.59 -15.54 18.48
CA ARG A 293 -19.76 -14.82 17.21
C ARG A 293 -19.62 -15.75 16.00
N VAL A 294 -18.63 -16.65 16.01
CA VAL A 294 -18.49 -17.64 14.94
C VAL A 294 -19.73 -18.52 14.83
N LEU A 295 -20.23 -19.02 15.97
CA LEU A 295 -21.36 -19.94 16.05
C LEU A 295 -22.70 -19.30 15.64
N THR A 296 -22.83 -17.98 15.79
CA THR A 296 -24.10 -17.27 15.55
C THR A 296 -24.09 -16.42 14.29
N LYS A 297 -23.04 -15.65 14.06
CA LYS A 297 -22.92 -14.66 12.98
C LYS A 297 -22.16 -15.20 11.77
N TYR A 298 -21.02 -15.86 11.98
CA TYR A 298 -20.14 -16.28 10.87
C TYR A 298 -20.39 -17.72 10.37
N LYS A 299 -21.55 -18.30 10.70
CA LYS A 299 -21.91 -19.67 10.28
C LYS A 299 -21.86 -19.88 8.77
N ASP A 300 -22.22 -18.85 8.01
CA ASP A 300 -22.27 -18.84 6.55
C ASP A 300 -21.11 -17.99 5.96
N ASP A 301 -20.16 -17.59 6.80
CA ASP A 301 -18.99 -16.78 6.44
C ASP A 301 -17.70 -17.55 6.77
N PRO A 302 -17.22 -18.41 5.84
CA PRO A 302 -16.09 -19.29 6.09
C PRO A 302 -14.80 -18.51 6.37
N GLN A 303 -14.61 -17.36 5.73
CA GLN A 303 -13.40 -16.56 5.91
C GLN A 303 -13.37 -15.94 7.31
N ASN A 304 -14.45 -15.29 7.75
CA ASN A 304 -14.49 -14.68 9.08
C ASN A 304 -14.51 -15.72 10.21
N ALA A 305 -15.17 -16.85 10.00
CA ALA A 305 -15.10 -17.99 10.92
C ALA A 305 -13.65 -18.47 11.08
N GLU A 306 -12.95 -18.71 9.97
CA GLU A 306 -11.56 -19.19 9.98
C GLU A 306 -10.59 -18.18 10.62
N LEU A 307 -10.73 -16.89 10.33
CA LEU A 307 -9.94 -15.82 10.93
C LEU A 307 -10.07 -15.82 12.45
N THR A 308 -11.32 -15.80 12.90
CA THR A 308 -11.66 -15.73 14.32
C THR A 308 -11.21 -16.99 15.06
N LEU A 309 -11.44 -18.18 14.49
CA LEU A 309 -11.04 -19.46 15.10
C LEU A 309 -9.52 -19.60 15.17
N THR A 310 -8.78 -19.12 14.17
CA THR A 310 -7.30 -19.12 14.20
C THR A 310 -6.77 -18.27 15.36
N THR A 311 -7.34 -17.09 15.55
CA THR A 311 -6.99 -16.20 16.66
C THR A 311 -7.31 -16.85 18.02
N VAL A 312 -8.49 -17.46 18.15
CA VAL A 312 -8.89 -18.16 19.37
C VAL A 312 -8.00 -19.37 19.64
N ALA A 313 -7.66 -20.18 18.64
CA ALA A 313 -6.77 -21.33 18.79
C ALA A 313 -5.40 -20.91 19.35
N GLY A 314 -4.80 -19.85 18.80
CA GLY A 314 -3.53 -19.31 19.30
C GLY A 314 -3.64 -18.82 20.74
N SER A 315 -4.72 -18.11 21.06
CA SER A 315 -4.98 -17.60 22.42
C SER A 315 -5.18 -18.72 23.45
N LEU A 316 -5.99 -19.73 23.13
CA LEU A 316 -6.23 -20.89 23.97
C LEU A 316 -4.94 -21.71 24.17
N ARG A 317 -4.17 -21.95 23.09
CA ARG A 317 -2.88 -22.64 23.17
C ARG A 317 -1.93 -21.95 24.12
N ARG A 318 -1.77 -20.63 23.99
CA ARG A 318 -0.96 -19.81 24.90
C ARG A 318 -1.45 -19.91 26.35
N GLN A 319 -2.75 -19.74 26.59
CA GLN A 319 -3.33 -19.79 27.92
C GLN A 319 -3.21 -21.16 28.60
N LEU A 320 -3.28 -22.26 27.85
CA LEU A 320 -3.22 -23.62 28.37
C LEU A 320 -1.79 -24.13 28.56
N ILE A 321 -0.90 -23.82 27.61
CA ILE A 321 0.44 -24.43 27.53
C ILE A 321 1.50 -23.48 28.09
N GLU A 322 1.51 -22.24 27.63
CA GLU A 322 2.60 -21.29 27.89
C GLU A 322 2.39 -20.55 29.21
N THR A 323 1.26 -19.86 29.37
CA THR A 323 1.00 -19.01 30.55
C THR A 323 0.31 -19.75 31.68
N ARG A 324 -0.36 -20.87 31.38
CA ARG A 324 -1.16 -21.69 32.32
C ARG A 324 -2.22 -20.87 33.07
N GLU A 325 -2.76 -19.84 32.41
CA GLU A 325 -3.92 -19.08 32.88
C GLU A 325 -5.18 -19.96 32.92
N LEU A 326 -5.28 -20.93 32.00
CA LEU A 326 -6.34 -21.93 31.99
C LEU A 326 -5.79 -23.30 32.43
N PRO A 327 -6.57 -24.08 33.20
CA PRO A 327 -6.16 -25.44 33.58
C PRO A 327 -6.17 -26.36 32.35
N PRO A 328 -5.14 -27.20 32.14
CA PRO A 328 -5.08 -28.15 31.04
C PRO A 328 -5.90 -29.41 31.37
N ASN A 329 -7.20 -29.23 31.57
CA ASN A 329 -8.15 -30.33 31.77
C ASN A 329 -8.71 -30.84 30.44
N GLU A 330 -9.49 -31.92 30.51
CA GLU A 330 -10.04 -32.58 29.31
C GLU A 330 -10.90 -31.63 28.48
N ASP A 331 -11.79 -30.86 29.12
CA ASP A 331 -12.71 -29.95 28.43
C ASP A 331 -11.95 -28.83 27.69
N ASN A 332 -11.01 -28.15 28.35
CA ASN A 332 -10.24 -27.06 27.72
C ASN A 332 -9.34 -27.57 26.57
N LEU A 333 -8.78 -28.77 26.70
CA LEU A 333 -8.03 -29.41 25.62
C LEU A 333 -8.95 -29.85 24.47
N ALA A 334 -10.15 -30.33 24.78
CA ALA A 334 -11.17 -30.69 23.79
C ALA A 334 -11.63 -29.46 23.00
N LEU A 335 -11.86 -28.33 23.67
CA LEU A 335 -12.18 -27.06 23.01
C LEU A 335 -11.05 -26.59 22.10
N LEU A 336 -9.80 -26.59 22.57
CA LEU A 336 -8.66 -26.24 21.73
C LEU A 336 -8.60 -27.13 20.47
N ASN A 337 -8.73 -28.44 20.64
CA ASN A 337 -8.73 -29.39 19.52
C ASN A 337 -9.89 -29.15 18.55
N ALA A 338 -11.11 -28.91 19.06
CA ALA A 338 -12.29 -28.63 18.23
C ALA A 338 -12.12 -27.35 17.41
N VAL A 339 -11.58 -26.29 18.02
CA VAL A 339 -11.29 -25.02 17.33
C VAL A 339 -10.21 -25.23 16.25
N GLU A 340 -9.14 -25.96 16.56
CA GLU A 340 -8.07 -26.25 15.59
C GLU A 340 -8.55 -27.14 14.42
N GLU A 341 -9.37 -28.15 14.69
CA GLU A 341 -10.01 -28.97 13.66
C GLU A 341 -11.00 -28.13 12.83
N GLY A 342 -11.72 -27.20 13.45
CA GLY A 342 -12.55 -26.22 12.75
C GLY A 342 -11.73 -25.43 11.73
N VAL A 343 -10.60 -24.85 12.14
CA VAL A 343 -9.70 -24.12 11.23
C VAL A 343 -9.21 -25.01 10.08
N ARG A 344 -8.70 -26.21 10.39
CA ARG A 344 -8.21 -27.17 9.37
C ARG A 344 -9.33 -27.58 8.41
N GLY A 345 -10.51 -27.88 8.93
CA GLY A 345 -11.67 -28.31 8.17
C GLY A 345 -12.19 -27.23 7.23
N ILE A 346 -12.25 -25.96 7.68
CA ILE A 346 -12.63 -24.83 6.82
C ILE A 346 -11.65 -24.69 5.66
N ARG A 347 -10.34 -24.66 5.94
CA ARG A 347 -9.32 -24.54 4.89
C ARG A 347 -9.35 -25.70 3.90
N ALA A 348 -9.59 -26.93 4.38
CA ALA A 348 -9.68 -28.11 3.54
C ALA A 348 -10.88 -28.09 2.58
N ASN A 349 -11.96 -27.38 2.92
CA ASN A 349 -13.21 -27.36 2.14
C ASN A 349 -13.51 -26.00 1.50
N HIS A 350 -12.64 -25.01 1.66
CA HIS A 350 -12.74 -23.71 1.02
C HIS A 350 -11.39 -23.29 0.42
N PRO A 351 -11.11 -23.66 -0.85
CA PRO A 351 -9.83 -23.40 -1.49
C PRO A 351 -9.41 -21.93 -1.47
N GLU A 352 -10.35 -21.00 -1.63
CA GLU A 352 -10.02 -19.57 -1.57
C GLU A 352 -9.59 -19.12 -0.17
N VAL A 353 -10.24 -19.58 0.91
CA VAL A 353 -9.83 -19.25 2.29
C VAL A 353 -8.44 -19.82 2.57
N ALA A 354 -8.15 -21.04 2.10
CA ALA A 354 -6.81 -21.63 2.20
C ALA A 354 -5.76 -20.80 1.45
N ALA A 355 -6.02 -20.45 0.19
CA ALA A 355 -5.11 -19.64 -0.61
C ALA A 355 -4.91 -18.23 -0.03
N ASN A 356 -5.98 -17.59 0.46
CA ASN A 356 -5.92 -16.30 1.14
C ASN A 356 -5.03 -16.38 2.38
N ARG A 357 -5.13 -17.47 3.15
CA ARG A 357 -4.27 -17.67 4.33
C ARG A 357 -2.81 -17.85 4.00
N ASP A 358 -2.50 -18.62 2.97
CA ASP A 358 -1.12 -18.77 2.51
C ASP A 358 -0.55 -17.43 2.04
N HIS A 359 -1.36 -16.57 1.41
CA HIS A 359 -0.97 -15.22 1.02
C HIS A 359 -0.75 -14.32 2.24
N LEU A 360 -1.72 -14.26 3.17
CA LEU A 360 -1.63 -13.41 4.36
C LEU A 360 -0.48 -13.80 5.28
N ALA A 361 -0.16 -15.09 5.38
CA ALA A 361 0.97 -15.59 6.17
C ALA A 361 2.34 -15.10 5.65
N GLN A 362 2.42 -14.68 4.38
CA GLN A 362 3.64 -14.11 3.79
C GLN A 362 3.78 -12.61 4.05
N GLN A 363 2.76 -11.96 4.62
CA GLN A 363 2.75 -10.52 4.84
C GLN A 363 3.24 -10.15 6.24
N ALA A 364 4.08 -9.12 6.28
CA ALA A 364 4.54 -8.53 7.52
C ALA A 364 3.85 -7.18 7.72
N PHE A 365 3.06 -7.07 8.78
CA PHE A 365 2.46 -5.80 9.17
C PHE A 365 3.43 -5.00 10.05
N LYS A 366 3.59 -3.72 9.75
CA LYS A 366 4.27 -2.74 10.61
C LYS A 366 3.35 -2.33 11.76
N ALA A 367 3.91 -1.75 12.81
CA ALA A 367 3.12 -1.14 13.88
C ALA A 367 2.44 0.14 13.38
N LEU A 368 1.20 0.39 13.84
CA LEU A 368 0.48 1.62 13.57
C LEU A 368 1.09 2.79 14.37
N ALA A 369 1.38 3.89 13.69
CA ALA A 369 1.77 5.13 14.34
C ALA A 369 0.60 5.75 15.11
N PRO A 370 0.84 6.59 16.15
CA PRO A 370 -0.23 7.27 16.88
C PRO A 370 -1.17 8.08 15.98
N GLU A 371 -0.62 8.73 14.95
CA GLU A 371 -1.38 9.53 13.98
C GLU A 371 -2.30 8.64 13.13
N ASP A 372 -1.88 7.41 12.83
CA ASP A 372 -2.68 6.45 12.06
C ASP A 372 -3.83 5.88 12.87
N LYS A 373 -3.61 5.70 14.18
CA LYS A 373 -4.69 5.31 15.11
C LYS A 373 -5.76 6.38 15.18
N GLN A 374 -5.37 7.66 15.23
CA GLN A 374 -6.33 8.76 15.18
C GLN A 374 -7.16 8.75 13.88
N VAL A 375 -6.52 8.46 12.73
CA VAL A 375 -7.25 8.32 11.45
C VAL A 375 -8.29 7.19 11.53
N LEU A 376 -7.96 6.05 12.15
CA LEU A 376 -8.90 4.95 12.34
C LEU A 376 -10.06 5.32 13.27
N GLU A 377 -9.80 6.05 14.36
CA GLU A 377 -10.84 6.55 15.27
C GLU A 377 -11.80 7.50 14.56
N GLU A 378 -11.27 8.42 13.75
CA GLU A 378 -12.07 9.35 12.94
C GLU A 378 -12.83 8.62 11.82
N ALA A 379 -12.28 7.53 11.29
CA ALA A 379 -12.88 6.74 10.23
C ALA A 379 -14.09 5.93 10.69
N LEU A 380 -14.04 5.39 11.90
CA LEU A 380 -15.05 4.49 12.44
C LEU A 380 -16.50 5.00 12.30
N PRO A 381 -16.86 6.21 12.76
CA PRO A 381 -18.25 6.69 12.66
C PRO A 381 -18.70 6.83 11.20
N MET A 382 -17.82 7.22 10.29
CA MET A 382 -18.15 7.35 8.88
C MET A 382 -18.31 5.99 8.19
N LEU A 383 -17.39 5.05 8.42
CA LEU A 383 -17.48 3.68 7.91
C LEU A 383 -18.74 2.98 8.40
N THR A 384 -19.10 3.17 9.67
CA THR A 384 -20.33 2.65 10.28
C THR A 384 -21.57 3.26 9.61
N ALA A 385 -21.57 4.57 9.34
CA ALA A 385 -22.70 5.25 8.71
C ALA A 385 -22.95 4.73 7.28
N ILE A 386 -21.91 4.64 6.46
CA ILE A 386 -22.04 4.22 5.05
C ILE A 386 -22.23 2.70 4.86
N SER A 387 -22.26 1.91 5.94
CA SER A 387 -22.39 0.46 5.91
C SER A 387 -23.77 -0.02 6.38
N GLU A 388 -24.18 -1.18 5.88
CA GLU A 388 -25.30 -1.96 6.41
C GLU A 388 -24.99 -2.46 7.83
N PRO A 389 -26.00 -2.76 8.67
CA PRO A 389 -25.82 -3.08 10.08
C PRO A 389 -24.75 -4.13 10.38
N GLU A 390 -24.67 -5.21 9.58
CA GLU A 390 -23.72 -6.31 9.79
C GLU A 390 -22.26 -5.85 9.60
N LEU A 391 -21.99 -5.14 8.50
CA LEU A 391 -20.67 -4.60 8.18
C LEU A 391 -20.28 -3.43 9.09
N ALA A 392 -21.27 -2.59 9.45
CA ALA A 392 -21.09 -1.50 10.39
C ALA A 392 -20.67 -2.01 11.78
N GLU A 393 -21.29 -3.11 12.26
CA GLU A 393 -20.91 -3.76 13.50
C GLU A 393 -19.49 -4.35 13.44
N GLU A 394 -19.10 -4.91 12.30
CA GLU A 394 -17.75 -5.46 12.11
C GLU A 394 -16.69 -4.36 12.17
N PHE A 395 -16.90 -3.20 11.53
CA PHE A 395 -16.01 -2.06 11.69
C PHE A 395 -15.94 -1.58 13.15
N ALA A 396 -17.08 -1.52 13.84
CA ALA A 396 -17.16 -1.12 15.25
C ALA A 396 -16.46 -2.10 16.21
N GLN A 397 -16.13 -3.31 15.75
CA GLN A 397 -15.39 -4.30 16.52
C GLN A 397 -13.90 -4.32 16.13
N ASP A 398 -13.62 -4.32 14.83
CA ASP A 398 -12.27 -4.50 14.30
C ASP A 398 -11.40 -3.26 14.47
N ILE A 399 -11.95 -2.06 14.30
CA ILE A 399 -11.18 -0.82 14.44
C ILE A 399 -10.68 -0.62 15.88
N PRO A 400 -11.51 -0.78 16.94
CA PRO A 400 -11.00 -0.76 18.30
C PRO A 400 -9.97 -1.85 18.61
N GLU A 401 -10.11 -3.05 18.02
CA GLU A 401 -9.11 -4.12 18.16
C GLU A 401 -7.75 -3.71 17.55
N LEU A 402 -7.77 -3.02 16.41
CA LEU A 402 -6.57 -2.50 15.76
C LEU A 402 -5.87 -1.38 16.52
N ILE A 403 -6.65 -0.51 17.15
CA ILE A 403 -6.10 0.63 17.92
C ILE A 403 -5.52 0.16 19.26
N ASN A 404 -6.05 -0.93 19.81
CA ASN A 404 -5.67 -1.39 21.14
C ASN A 404 -4.28 -2.06 21.18
N ASP A 405 -3.29 -1.32 21.69
CA ASP A 405 -1.91 -1.76 21.89
C ASP A 405 -1.71 -2.82 22.98
N ALA A 406 -2.77 -3.23 23.70
CA ALA A 406 -2.67 -4.12 24.85
C ALA A 406 -2.31 -5.59 24.54
N LEU A 407 -1.93 -5.92 23.29
CA LEU A 407 -1.39 -7.24 22.97
C LEU A 407 0.09 -7.29 23.34
N LEU A 408 0.31 -7.71 24.59
CA LEU A 408 1.59 -8.00 25.25
C LEU A 408 2.65 -8.61 24.31
N PRO A 409 3.95 -8.37 24.54
CA PRO A 409 5.01 -8.97 23.74
C PRO A 409 4.94 -10.51 23.80
N LEU A 410 5.03 -11.15 22.64
CA LEU A 410 5.10 -12.61 22.53
C LEU A 410 6.43 -13.12 23.12
N PRO A 411 6.43 -14.19 23.94
CA PRO A 411 7.62 -15.00 24.12
C PRO A 411 7.98 -15.65 22.77
N ASP A 412 9.27 -15.83 22.48
CA ASP A 412 9.83 -16.43 21.25
C ASP A 412 10.02 -15.55 20.00
N GLY A 413 10.06 -14.23 20.14
CA GLY A 413 10.62 -13.35 19.09
C GLY A 413 9.83 -13.27 17.78
N ALA A 414 8.62 -13.83 17.74
CA ALA A 414 7.63 -13.49 16.73
C ALA A 414 7.12 -12.06 16.99
N PRO A 415 7.08 -11.17 15.98
CA PRO A 415 6.52 -9.85 16.19
C PRO A 415 5.06 -9.97 16.63
N PRO A 416 4.64 -9.26 17.71
CA PRO A 416 3.23 -9.19 18.06
C PRO A 416 2.49 -8.56 16.88
N LEU A 417 1.48 -9.25 16.37
CA LEU A 417 0.56 -8.69 15.39
C LEU A 417 -0.70 -8.24 16.16
N PRO A 418 -0.82 -6.97 16.56
CA PRO A 418 -2.12 -6.47 16.92
C PRO A 418 -3.04 -6.56 15.71
N GLY A 419 -4.10 -7.36 15.83
CA GLY A 419 -5.22 -7.38 14.89
C GLY A 419 -4.87 -7.64 13.43
N ALA A 420 -3.88 -8.46 13.05
CA ALA A 420 -3.59 -8.73 11.62
C ALA A 420 -4.84 -9.18 10.83
N ASP A 421 -5.70 -9.99 11.46
CA ASP A 421 -6.98 -10.39 10.86
C ASP A 421 -7.97 -9.21 10.79
N ALA A 422 -8.04 -8.38 11.84
CA ALA A 422 -8.84 -7.15 11.84
C ALA A 422 -8.34 -6.13 10.80
N ALA A 423 -7.03 -6.00 10.61
CA ALA A 423 -6.38 -5.14 9.63
C ALA A 423 -6.74 -5.62 8.23
N THR A 424 -6.61 -6.92 8.00
CA THR A 424 -6.98 -7.56 6.75
C THR A 424 -8.44 -7.24 6.40
N ARG A 425 -9.38 -7.45 7.33
CA ARG A 425 -10.80 -7.13 7.12
C ARG A 425 -11.01 -5.64 6.84
N VAL A 426 -10.57 -4.77 7.74
CA VAL A 426 -10.80 -3.31 7.65
C VAL A 426 -10.25 -2.73 6.36
N PHE A 427 -8.99 -3.04 6.02
CA PHE A 427 -8.31 -2.45 4.87
C PHE A 427 -8.73 -3.10 3.53
N SER A 428 -8.96 -4.41 3.50
CA SER A 428 -9.50 -5.09 2.29
C SER A 428 -10.90 -4.58 1.94
N ARG A 429 -11.76 -4.41 2.93
CA ARG A 429 -13.13 -3.91 2.72
C ARG A 429 -13.11 -2.46 2.27
N SER A 430 -12.35 -1.61 2.97
CA SER A 430 -12.22 -0.20 2.62
C SER A 430 -11.66 -0.02 1.20
N SER A 431 -10.70 -0.84 0.77
CA SER A 431 -10.15 -0.76 -0.58
C SER A 431 -11.15 -1.22 -1.65
N LYS A 432 -11.90 -2.30 -1.41
CA LYS A 432 -12.99 -2.76 -2.29
C LYS A 432 -14.15 -1.76 -2.39
N MET A 433 -14.36 -0.90 -1.38
CA MET A 433 -15.38 0.16 -1.42
C MET A 433 -15.03 1.32 -2.38
N VAL A 434 -13.74 1.61 -2.60
CA VAL A 434 -13.30 2.72 -3.46
C VAL A 434 -13.90 2.68 -4.87
N PRO A 435 -13.72 1.60 -5.67
CA PRO A 435 -14.22 1.57 -7.04
C PRO A 435 -15.77 1.57 -7.11
N LEU A 436 -16.45 1.07 -6.08
CA LEU A 436 -17.90 1.12 -5.97
C LEU A 436 -18.39 2.54 -5.71
N TRP A 437 -17.71 3.25 -4.81
CA TRP A 437 -18.00 4.64 -4.50
C TRP A 437 -17.78 5.55 -5.72
N GLU A 438 -16.71 5.34 -6.48
CA GLU A 438 -16.45 6.08 -7.72
C GLU A 438 -17.55 5.87 -8.75
N LYS A 439 -17.98 4.62 -8.97
CA LYS A 439 -19.09 4.30 -9.87
C LYS A 439 -20.38 4.99 -9.42
N LEU A 440 -20.67 4.98 -8.12
CA LEU A 440 -21.84 5.67 -7.56
C LEU A 440 -21.77 7.19 -7.77
N ASN A 441 -20.60 7.79 -7.57
CA ASN A 441 -20.38 9.22 -7.76
C ASN A 441 -20.51 9.62 -9.24
N ALA A 442 -19.97 8.81 -10.16
CA ALA A 442 -20.05 9.05 -11.60
C ALA A 442 -21.46 8.87 -12.17
N ALA A 443 -22.28 7.97 -11.60
CA ALA A 443 -23.64 7.72 -12.07
C ALA A 443 -24.61 8.89 -11.84
N HIS A 444 -24.25 9.88 -11.00
CA HIS A 444 -25.10 11.02 -10.64
C HIS A 444 -26.53 10.63 -10.20
N ASP A 445 -26.74 9.40 -9.69
CA ASP A 445 -28.02 9.01 -9.12
C ASP A 445 -28.21 9.76 -7.81
N GLY A 446 -28.75 10.98 -7.91
CA GLY A 446 -28.87 11.90 -6.80
C GLY A 446 -29.72 11.37 -5.66
N LYS A 447 -30.51 10.29 -5.85
CA LYS A 447 -31.24 9.66 -4.75
C LYS A 447 -30.35 8.66 -4.02
N VAL A 448 -29.80 7.67 -4.71
CA VAL A 448 -28.93 6.66 -4.09
C VAL A 448 -27.68 7.32 -3.50
N HIS A 449 -27.09 8.29 -4.19
CA HIS A 449 -25.94 9.04 -3.71
C HIS A 449 -26.23 9.87 -2.45
N ARG A 450 -27.40 10.52 -2.36
CA ARG A 450 -27.81 11.25 -1.13
C ARG A 450 -28.08 10.32 0.05
N ILE A 451 -28.63 9.14 -0.22
CA ILE A 451 -28.87 8.14 0.82
C ILE A 451 -27.54 7.56 1.29
N ALA A 452 -26.66 7.20 0.35
CA ALA A 452 -25.33 6.64 0.61
C ALA A 452 -24.43 7.59 1.41
N THR A 453 -24.49 8.89 1.15
CA THR A 453 -23.72 9.86 1.94
C THR A 453 -24.33 10.12 3.32
N MET A 454 -25.59 9.78 3.58
CA MET A 454 -26.29 10.02 4.85
C MET A 454 -26.16 11.48 5.37
N GLY A 455 -26.09 12.46 4.46
CA GLY A 455 -25.86 13.87 4.80
C GLY A 455 -24.41 14.28 4.99
N LEU A 456 -23.45 13.35 4.90
CA LEU A 456 -22.03 13.65 4.70
C LEU A 456 -21.82 14.25 3.31
N ALA A 457 -20.76 15.03 3.17
CA ALA A 457 -20.36 15.49 1.86
C ALA A 457 -19.69 14.34 1.09
N ALA A 458 -20.04 14.15 -0.19
CA ALA A 458 -19.50 13.07 -1.02
C ALA A 458 -17.97 13.04 -1.05
N TYR A 459 -17.34 14.22 -1.07
CA TYR A 459 -15.89 14.34 -1.02
C TYR A 459 -15.28 13.79 0.28
N ALA A 460 -16.01 13.86 1.41
CA ALA A 460 -15.52 13.39 2.69
C ALA A 460 -15.44 11.86 2.73
N VAL A 461 -16.40 11.17 2.11
CA VAL A 461 -16.36 9.70 1.99
C VAL A 461 -15.23 9.27 1.06
N SER A 462 -15.05 9.92 -0.09
CA SER A 462 -13.91 9.66 -0.98
C SER A 462 -12.58 9.86 -0.28
N GLU A 463 -12.42 10.96 0.46
CA GLU A 463 -11.20 11.23 1.21
C GLU A 463 -10.95 10.20 2.32
N LEU A 464 -12.01 9.78 3.01
CA LEU A 464 -11.92 8.75 4.04
C LEU A 464 -11.41 7.43 3.48
N LEU A 465 -12.08 6.90 2.43
CA LEU A 465 -11.72 5.61 1.85
C LEU A 465 -10.28 5.64 1.33
N PHE A 466 -9.85 6.75 0.74
CA PHE A 466 -8.47 6.93 0.31
C PHE A 466 -7.49 6.91 1.50
N LYS A 467 -7.77 7.63 2.58
CA LYS A 467 -6.94 7.58 3.80
C LYS A 467 -6.83 6.16 4.36
N MET A 468 -7.92 5.38 4.32
CA MET A 468 -7.90 3.98 4.73
C MET A 468 -7.00 3.13 3.83
N VAL A 469 -7.02 3.35 2.52
CA VAL A 469 -6.11 2.67 1.58
C VAL A 469 -4.66 3.03 1.85
N SER A 470 -4.33 4.33 1.95
CA SER A 470 -2.96 4.77 2.21
C SER A 470 -2.43 4.24 3.56
N LEU A 471 -3.29 4.17 4.58
CA LEU A 471 -2.95 3.59 5.87
C LEU A 471 -2.68 2.09 5.76
N GLY A 472 -3.53 1.33 5.06
CA GLY A 472 -3.32 -0.11 4.83
C GLY A 472 -2.03 -0.41 4.06
N LEU A 473 -1.69 0.40 3.05
CA LEU A 473 -0.43 0.26 2.31
C LEU A 473 0.80 0.59 3.17
N ARG A 474 0.74 1.62 4.02
CA ARG A 474 1.81 1.93 5.00
C ARG A 474 1.99 0.80 6.01
N LEU A 475 0.88 0.20 6.46
CA LEU A 475 0.90 -0.94 7.36
C LEU A 475 1.62 -2.15 6.73
N LEU A 476 1.43 -2.39 5.43
CA LEU A 476 2.16 -3.43 4.68
C LEU A 476 3.60 -3.01 4.31
N GLY A 477 3.99 -1.79 4.64
CA GLY A 477 5.28 -1.22 4.25
C GLY A 477 5.48 -1.02 2.76
N VAL A 478 4.37 -0.91 2.02
CA VAL A 478 4.35 -0.58 0.60
C VAL A 478 4.56 0.91 0.38
N LEU A 479 3.94 1.72 1.27
CA LEU A 479 4.14 3.17 1.41
C LEU A 479 5.11 3.50 2.55
#